data_AF-A0A528EIM8-F1
#
_entry.id   AF-A0A528EIM8-F1
#
_cell.length_a   1.000
_cell.length_b   1.000
_cell.length_c   1.000
_cell.angle_alpha   90.00
_cell.angle_beta   90.00
_cell.angle_gamma   90.00
#
_symmetry.space_group_name_H-M   'P 1'
#
loop_
_entity.id
_entity.type
_entity.pdbx_description
1 polymer ?
#
loop_
_entity_poly.entity_id
_entity_poly.type
_entity_poly.pdbx_seq_one_letter_code
_entity_poly.pdbx_strand_id
1 'polypeptide(L)' 'MKAAERLFSLYLELGFSLQAFSSAVEALRLANEVLESEIYAWRVVSDDGHPVRSSCGLT' A
#
# COMPACT_ATOMS: atom_id res chain seq x y z
N MET A 1 -0.28 -19.05 -18.08
CA MET A 1 -0.56 -17.64 -18.47
C MET A 1 -0.02 -16.77 -17.35
N LYS A 2 0.91 -15.84 -17.62
CA LYS A 2 1.40 -14.92 -16.58
C LYS A 2 0.23 -13.99 -16.22
N ALA A 3 -0.24 -14.02 -14.98
CA ALA A 3 -1.29 -13.09 -14.55
C ALA A 3 -0.79 -11.65 -14.73
N ALA A 4 -1.64 -10.76 -15.22
CA ALA A 4 -1.28 -9.35 -15.33
C ALA A 4 -1.03 -8.79 -13.91
N GLU A 5 0.15 -8.22 -13.71
CA GLU A 5 0.49 -7.52 -12.47
C GLU A 5 -0.49 -6.37 -12.26
N ARG A 6 -1.08 -6.31 -11.05
CA ARG A 6 -2.05 -5.29 -10.65
C ARG A 6 -1.38 -4.33 -9.69
N LEU A 7 -1.25 -3.07 -10.09
CA LEU A 7 -0.63 -2.02 -9.27
C LEU A 7 -1.68 -1.14 -8.59
N PHE A 8 -1.63 -1.08 -7.26
CA PHE A 8 -2.44 -0.16 -6.45
C PHE A 8 -1.65 1.12 -6.13
N SER A 9 -2.29 2.28 -6.26
CA SER A 9 -1.73 3.56 -5.77
C SER A 9 -2.40 3.91 -4.45
N LEU A 10 -1.66 3.84 -3.35
CA LEU A 10 -2.12 4.20 -2.02
C LEU A 10 -1.78 5.67 -1.78
N TYR A 11 -2.79 6.54 -1.91
CA TYR A 11 -2.65 7.98 -1.65
C TYR A 11 -2.73 8.27 -0.16
N LEU A 12 -1.71 8.95 0.37
CA LEU A 12 -1.64 9.36 1.76
C LEU A 12 -1.91 10.86 1.89
N GLU A 13 -2.92 11.20 2.69
CA GLU A 13 -3.17 12.56 3.13
C GLU A 13 -2.61 12.77 4.54
N LEU A 14 -2.32 14.03 4.90
CA LEU A 14 -1.87 14.39 6.24
C LEU A 14 -2.84 13.83 7.30
N GLY A 15 -2.29 13.11 8.28
CA GLY A 15 -3.10 12.51 9.33
C GLY A 15 -3.78 11.19 8.93
N PHE A 16 -3.35 10.54 7.84
CA PHE A 16 -3.83 9.20 7.49
C PHE A 16 -3.64 8.21 8.66
N SER A 17 -4.52 7.21 8.73
CA SER A 17 -4.41 6.14 9.72
C SER A 17 -3.31 5.15 9.30
N LEU A 18 -2.22 5.08 10.07
CA LEU A 18 -1.16 4.10 9.86
C LEU A 18 -1.70 2.66 9.94
N GLN A 19 -2.65 2.40 10.84
CA GLN A 19 -3.26 1.09 10.97
C GLN A 19 -4.05 0.70 9.70
N ALA A 20 -4.81 1.63 9.13
CA ALA A 20 -5.58 1.38 7.91
C ALA A 20 -4.63 1.14 6.71
N PHE A 21 -3.59 1.95 6.58
CA PHE A 21 -2.55 1.78 5.57
C PHE A 21 -1.88 0.40 5.67
N SER A 22 -1.40 0.03 6.86
CA SER A 22 -0.77 -1.27 7.09
C SER A 22 -1.72 -2.43 6.79
N SER A 23 -2.99 -2.33 7.20
CA SER A 23 -3.99 -3.38 6.93
C SER A 23 -4.20 -3.59 5.42
N ALA A 24 -4.23 -2.52 4.63
CA ALA A 24 -4.38 -2.60 3.18
C ALA A 24 -3.17 -3.27 2.51
N VAL A 25 -1.95 -2.90 2.93
CA VAL A 25 -0.71 -3.51 2.42
C VAL A 25 -0.65 -5.00 2.76
N GLU A 26 -0.99 -5.36 4.01
CA GLU A 26 -0.94 -6.76 4.44
C GLU A 26 -1.97 -7.63 3.71
N ALA A 27 -3.14 -7.10 3.36
CA ALA A 27 -4.10 -7.83 2.53
C ALA A 27 -3.54 -8.18 1.14
N LEU A 28 -2.82 -7.26 0.49
CA LEU A 28 -2.17 -7.52 -0.80
C LEU A 28 -1.02 -8.52 -0.67
N ARG A 29 -0.23 -8.40 0.40
CA ARG A 29 0.87 -9.32 0.70
C ARG A 29 0.35 -10.75 0.92
N LEU A 30 -0.66 -10.93 1.75
CA LEU A 30 -1.29 -12.23 2.01
C LEU A 30 -1.89 -12.82 0.74
N ALA A 31 -2.51 -12.00 -0.11
CA ALA A 31 -3.02 -12.47 -1.39
C ALA A 31 -1.89 -13.01 -2.29
N ASN A 32 -0.75 -12.33 -2.36
CA ASN A 32 0.42 -12.81 -3.09
C ASN A 32 1.00 -14.09 -2.50
N GLU A 33 1.04 -14.20 -1.16
CA GLU A 33 1.52 -15.40 -0.46
C GLU A 33 0.67 -16.63 -0.81
N VAL A 34 -0.66 -16.50 -0.71
CA VAL A 34 -1.60 -17.58 -1.06
C VAL A 34 -1.50 -17.97 -2.54
N LEU A 35 -1.17 -17.03 -3.41
CA LEU A 35 -1.00 -17.26 -4.85
C LEU A 35 0.39 -17.76 -5.23
N GLU A 36 1.33 -17.80 -4.28
CA GLU A 36 2.76 -18.08 -4.50
C GLU A 36 3.34 -17.24 -5.66
N SER A 37 2.84 -16.01 -5.82
CA SER A 37 3.14 -15.15 -6.96
C SER A 37 2.89 -13.68 -6.63
N GLU A 38 3.79 -12.80 -7.08
CA GLU A 38 3.71 -11.35 -6.88
C GLU A 38 2.76 -10.68 -7.88
N ILE A 39 1.48 -11.03 -7.82
CA ILE A 39 0.45 -10.53 -8.77
C ILE A 39 -0.04 -9.14 -8.36
N TYR A 40 -0.01 -8.81 -7.07
CA TYR A 40 -0.46 -7.53 -6.52
C TYR A 40 0.72 -6.70 -6.06
N ALA A 41 0.95 -5.56 -6.71
CA ALA A 41 1.94 -4.57 -6.33
C ALA A 41 1.25 -3.32 -5.79
N TRP A 42 1.98 -2.52 -5.02
CA TRP A 42 1.51 -1.22 -4.56
C TRP A 42 2.63 -0.18 -4.62
N ARG A 43 2.22 1.07 -4.70
CA ARG A 43 3.08 2.24 -4.50
C ARG A 43 2.39 3.23 -3.58
N VAL A 44 3.18 3.97 -2.85
CA VAL A 44 2.72 5.08 -2.00
C VAL A 44 2.83 6.37 -2.80
N VAL A 45 1.77 7.16 -2.79
CA VAL A 45 1.73 8.48 -3.43
C VAL A 45 1.23 9.52 -2.45
N SER A 46 1.74 10.74 -2.57
CA SER A 46 1.31 11.92 -1.82
C SER A 46 1.16 13.08 -2.81
N ASP A 47 0.56 14.18 -2.37
CA ASP A 47 0.30 15.36 -3.22
C ASP A 47 1.60 15.90 -3.85
N ASP A 48 2.69 15.93 -3.07
CA ASP A 48 3.96 16.53 -3.45
C ASP A 48 5.11 15.52 -3.62
N GLY A 49 4.83 14.23 -3.44
CA GLY A 49 5.82 13.15 -3.50
C GLY A 49 6.72 13.01 -2.26
N HIS A 50 6.50 13.81 -1.21
CA HIS A 50 7.23 13.69 0.05
C HIS A 50 6.54 12.75 1.04
N PRO A 51 7.27 12.24 2.05
CA PRO A 51 6.69 11.46 3.14
C PRO A 51 5.58 12.24 3.87
N VAL A 52 4.50 11.55 4.22
CA VAL A 52 3.32 12.13 4.86
C VAL A 52 3.25 11.66 6.30
N ARG A 53 2.96 12.58 7.23
CA ARG A 53 2.82 12.23 8.64
C ARG A 53 1.47 11.58 8.93
N SER A 54 1.50 10.39 9.50
CA SER A 54 0.31 9.66 9.97
C SER A 54 -0.34 10.32 11.20
N SER A 55 -1.56 9.88 11.53
CA SER A 55 -2.30 10.35 12.72
C SER A 55 -1.59 10.06 14.05
N CYS A 56 -0.75 9.02 14.11
CA CYS A 56 0.06 8.70 15.29
C CYS A 56 1.43 9.40 15.29
N GLY A 57 1.70 10.23 14.29
CA GLY A 57 2.88 11.10 14.25
C GLY A 57 4.14 10.49 13.64
N LEU A 58 4.06 9.26 13.11
CA LEU A 58 5.11 8.61 12.33
C LEU A 58 5.08 9.06 10.86
N THR A 59 6.24 9.03 10.21
CA THR A 59 6.46 9.44 8.81
C THR A 59 7.32 8.39 8.12
#